data_AF-A0A353DC48-F1
#
_entry.id   AF-A0A353DC48-F1
#
_cell.length_a   1.000
_cell.length_b   1.000
_cell.length_c   1.000
_cell.angle_alpha   90.00
_cell.angle_beta   90.00
_cell.angle_gamma   90.00
#
_symmetry.space_group_name_H-M   'P 1'
#
loop_
_entity.id
_entity.type
_entity.pdbx_description
1 polymer ?
#
loop_
_entity_poly.entity_id
_entity_poly.type
_entity_poly.pdbx_seq_one_letter_code
_entity_poly.pdbx_strand_id
1 'polypeptide(L)'
;MKLKYSLTALLVSCGAAHGANLLAPSDFIIAIGSTGGTPGGEQPTAVIDGTPNTKYLNFGGVNSGFIVTPGSGSSIAQSAQFRTGGDSPGRDPSNVSIYGTNDPISTLSTSWSLISTFDANLPNDRLTTSAPIDFTNGTAYSSYRVNFDSLKDNNGVSQLDEFQLFSGAGGTGGSILGAADSIIAFYTDAGASSEFPPGEAPGFAIDGNIGTKYLNLKGLNTGFIVTPSGGASVISAFTLTTGGDFPQRDPNAYVIYGTNDAITSAQNSTGSNEDWTLIQAGTLNPPGGRGAAYDSEAIANGAAFTSYRFDVVGKGDNVVMQFAEIQFEGTFIPEPSSAMLALLGLLPVLRRRR
;
A
#
# COMPACT_ATOMS: atom_id res chain seq x y z
N MET A 1 16.56 -50.06 8.51
CA MET A 1 15.54 -49.24 7.82
C MET A 1 16.12 -47.83 7.70
N LYS A 2 16.63 -47.45 6.51
CA LYS A 2 17.23 -46.12 6.28
C LYS A 2 16.14 -45.20 5.74
N LEU A 3 15.71 -44.22 6.52
CA LEU A 3 14.78 -43.18 6.06
C LEU A 3 15.54 -42.26 5.09
N LYS A 4 15.06 -42.19 3.84
CA LYS A 4 15.49 -41.18 2.87
C LYS A 4 14.62 -39.95 3.08
N TYR A 5 15.22 -38.86 3.55
CA TYR A 5 14.55 -37.55 3.51
C TYR A 5 14.73 -36.99 2.09
N SER A 6 13.62 -36.86 1.36
CA SER A 6 13.57 -36.14 0.10
C SER A 6 13.44 -34.66 0.43
N LEU A 7 14.51 -33.89 0.21
CA LEU A 7 14.47 -32.44 0.30
C LEU A 7 13.73 -31.93 -0.93
N THR A 8 12.43 -31.67 -0.78
CA THR A 8 11.66 -30.96 -1.80
C THR A 8 11.98 -29.48 -1.62
N ALA A 9 12.83 -28.94 -2.49
CA ALA A 9 13.02 -27.50 -2.59
C ALA A 9 11.68 -26.90 -3.07
N LEU A 10 10.91 -26.34 -2.13
CA LEU A 10 9.83 -25.44 -2.46
C LEU A 10 10.50 -24.21 -3.08
N LEU A 11 10.38 -24.05 -4.40
CA LEU A 11 10.62 -22.76 -5.02
C LEU A 11 9.59 -21.81 -4.42
N VAL A 12 10.00 -21.05 -3.40
CA VAL A 12 9.31 -19.84 -3.00
C VAL A 12 9.52 -18.87 -4.17
N SER A 13 8.52 -18.75 -5.04
CA SER A 13 8.41 -17.53 -5.83
C SER A 13 8.18 -16.42 -4.81
N CYS A 14 9.21 -15.61 -4.54
CA CYS A 14 8.99 -14.35 -3.87
C CYS A 14 7.92 -13.61 -4.71
N GLY A 15 6.75 -13.38 -4.12
CA GLY A 15 5.83 -12.39 -4.67
C GLY A 15 6.63 -11.09 -4.77
N ALA A 16 6.49 -10.35 -5.86
CA ALA A 16 7.07 -9.01 -5.92
C ALA A 16 6.55 -8.24 -4.71
N ALA A 17 7.47 -7.69 -3.90
CA ALA A 17 7.09 -6.76 -2.86
C ALA A 17 6.49 -5.53 -3.53
N HIS A 18 5.37 -5.03 -3.02
CA HIS A 18 4.73 -3.82 -3.53
C HIS A 18 4.69 -2.80 -2.40
N GLY A 19 4.96 -1.53 -2.69
CA GLY A 19 4.87 -0.43 -1.73
C GLY A 19 3.48 0.17 -1.72
N ALA A 20 3.20 1.02 -0.74
CA ALA A 20 2.00 1.83 -0.74
C ALA A 20 1.94 2.71 -1.99
N ASN A 21 0.77 2.73 -2.64
CA ASN A 21 0.48 3.68 -3.69
C ASN A 21 0.59 5.10 -3.13
N LEU A 22 1.31 5.96 -3.82
CA LEU A 22 1.40 7.38 -3.52
C LEU A 22 0.08 8.12 -3.78
N LEU A 23 -0.82 7.51 -4.54
CA LEU A 23 -2.13 8.06 -4.88
C LEU A 23 -3.23 7.40 -4.03
N ALA A 24 -4.20 8.21 -3.60
CA ALA A 24 -5.38 7.80 -2.86
C ALA A 24 -6.69 8.22 -3.58
N PRO A 25 -7.81 7.50 -3.39
CA PRO A 25 -9.10 7.85 -4.00
C PRO A 25 -9.62 9.26 -3.72
N SER A 26 -9.16 9.89 -2.64
CA SER A 26 -9.52 11.26 -2.26
C SER A 26 -8.66 12.35 -2.91
N ASP A 27 -7.62 11.97 -3.65
CA ASP A 27 -6.68 12.95 -4.22
C ASP A 27 -7.36 13.84 -5.24
N PHE A 28 -6.90 15.09 -5.30
CA PHE A 28 -7.33 16.00 -6.34
C PHE A 28 -6.79 15.51 -7.69
N ILE A 29 -7.67 15.32 -8.66
CA ILE A 29 -7.30 14.85 -10.00
C ILE A 29 -8.16 15.53 -11.07
N ILE A 30 -7.52 15.93 -12.17
CA ILE A 30 -8.17 16.57 -13.33
C ILE A 30 -7.68 15.98 -14.65
N ALA A 31 -8.55 16.00 -15.65
CA ALA A 31 -8.20 15.59 -17.00
C ALA A 31 -7.29 16.62 -17.69
N ILE A 32 -6.39 16.14 -18.55
CA ILE A 32 -5.71 16.99 -19.53
C ILE A 32 -6.00 16.51 -20.95
N GLY A 33 -5.87 17.43 -21.90
CA GLY A 33 -6.10 17.15 -23.32
C GLY A 33 -7.50 16.62 -23.60
N SER A 34 -8.52 16.95 -22.80
CA SER A 34 -9.87 16.41 -22.91
C SER A 34 -10.75 17.14 -23.94
N THR A 35 -10.24 17.39 -25.14
CA THR A 35 -11.04 17.98 -26.22
C THR A 35 -12.15 17.02 -26.62
N GLY A 36 -13.39 17.34 -26.25
CA GLY A 36 -14.55 16.43 -26.37
C GLY A 36 -15.06 15.90 -25.03
N GLY A 37 -14.31 16.10 -23.94
CA GLY A 37 -14.72 15.83 -22.56
C GLY A 37 -14.46 14.40 -22.07
N THR A 38 -15.04 14.13 -20.90
CA THR A 38 -15.05 12.85 -20.19
C THR A 38 -16.52 12.51 -19.91
N PRO A 39 -17.04 11.33 -20.25
CA PRO A 39 -18.46 11.03 -20.05
C PRO A 39 -18.77 10.81 -18.55
N GLY A 40 -20.04 10.93 -18.19
CA GLY A 40 -20.49 10.74 -16.81
C GLY A 40 -20.17 9.33 -16.32
N GLY A 41 -19.58 9.21 -15.13
CA GLY A 41 -19.13 7.94 -14.55
C GLY A 41 -17.75 7.46 -14.99
N GLU A 42 -17.09 8.13 -15.93
CA GLU A 42 -15.74 7.79 -16.43
C GLU A 42 -14.79 9.00 -16.32
N GLN A 43 -14.92 9.73 -15.21
CA GLN A 43 -14.12 10.91 -14.89
C GLN A 43 -12.70 10.52 -14.46
N PRO A 44 -11.73 11.47 -14.43
CA PRO A 44 -10.35 11.18 -14.02
C PRO A 44 -10.23 10.49 -12.65
N THR A 45 -11.16 10.77 -11.72
CA THR A 45 -11.22 10.11 -10.42
C THR A 45 -11.30 8.59 -10.51
N ALA A 46 -11.84 8.05 -11.61
CA ALA A 46 -11.93 6.61 -11.81
C ALA A 46 -10.56 5.93 -11.91
N VAL A 47 -9.51 6.65 -12.31
CA VAL A 47 -8.17 6.06 -12.49
C VAL A 47 -7.38 5.88 -11.19
N ILE A 48 -7.92 6.38 -10.07
CA ILE A 48 -7.31 6.29 -8.74
C ILE A 48 -8.36 5.92 -7.68
N ASP A 49 -9.57 5.54 -8.08
CA ASP A 49 -10.63 5.18 -7.14
C ASP A 49 -10.43 3.76 -6.59
N GLY A 50 -9.54 3.01 -7.24
CA GLY A 50 -9.21 1.64 -6.93
C GLY A 50 -10.34 0.64 -7.23
N THR A 51 -11.52 1.09 -7.61
CA THR A 51 -12.60 0.21 -7.94
C THR A 51 -12.26 -0.50 -9.26
N PRO A 52 -12.26 -1.85 -9.31
CA PRO A 52 -12.02 -2.52 -10.58
C PRO A 52 -13.21 -2.29 -11.52
N ASN A 53 -12.92 -2.18 -12.82
CA ASN A 53 -13.94 -1.98 -13.85
C ASN A 53 -14.68 -0.63 -13.74
N THR A 54 -14.07 0.36 -13.10
CA THR A 54 -14.38 1.79 -13.27
C THR A 54 -13.23 2.41 -14.04
N LYS A 55 -13.50 2.83 -15.28
CA LYS A 55 -12.45 3.35 -16.16
C LYS A 55 -12.54 4.86 -16.28
N TYR A 56 -11.39 5.51 -16.33
CA TYR A 56 -11.27 6.84 -16.89
C TYR A 56 -11.33 6.74 -18.42
N LEU A 57 -12.22 7.50 -19.06
CA LEU A 57 -12.32 7.62 -20.52
C LEU A 57 -12.15 9.09 -20.93
N ASN A 58 -11.23 9.36 -21.86
CA ASN A 58 -10.96 10.72 -22.33
C ASN A 58 -11.02 10.80 -23.86
N PHE A 59 -11.92 11.67 -24.36
CA PHE A 59 -12.19 11.83 -25.79
C PHE A 59 -11.17 12.66 -26.57
N GLY A 60 -10.13 13.19 -25.92
CA GLY A 60 -9.08 13.91 -26.65
C GLY A 60 -7.93 13.03 -27.13
N GLY A 61 -7.91 11.74 -26.78
CA GLY A 61 -7.04 10.75 -27.42
C GLY A 61 -5.54 11.00 -27.17
N VAL A 62 -4.76 11.13 -28.23
CA VAL A 62 -3.31 11.37 -28.17
C VAL A 62 -3.00 12.70 -27.48
N ASN A 63 -2.01 12.72 -26.58
CA ASN A 63 -1.66 13.82 -25.68
C ASN A 63 -2.72 14.17 -24.62
N SER A 64 -3.70 13.29 -24.40
CA SER A 64 -4.57 13.35 -23.23
C SER A 64 -3.87 12.76 -21.99
N GLY A 65 -4.56 12.72 -20.85
CA GLY A 65 -4.02 12.16 -19.62
C GLY A 65 -4.68 12.77 -18.39
N PHE A 66 -3.93 12.92 -17.31
CA PHE A 66 -4.40 13.57 -16.09
C PHE A 66 -3.29 14.27 -15.30
N ILE A 67 -3.70 15.16 -14.40
CA ILE A 67 -2.87 15.74 -13.33
C ILE A 67 -3.46 15.29 -12.01
N VAL A 68 -2.62 14.81 -11.10
CA VAL A 68 -3.00 14.39 -9.75
C VAL A 68 -2.13 15.07 -8.70
N THR A 69 -2.75 15.46 -7.58
CA THR A 69 -2.11 16.06 -6.41
C THR A 69 -2.33 15.14 -5.22
N PRO A 70 -1.31 14.36 -4.80
CA PRO A 70 -1.40 13.51 -3.61
C PRO A 70 -1.73 14.31 -2.36
N GLY A 71 -2.77 13.90 -1.62
CA GLY A 71 -3.17 14.52 -0.36
C GLY A 71 -2.15 14.34 0.76
N SER A 72 -1.27 13.33 0.65
CA SER A 72 -0.16 13.07 1.58
C SER A 72 0.99 14.08 1.47
N GLY A 73 0.97 14.97 0.47
CA GLY A 73 2.03 15.96 0.23
C GLY A 73 3.10 15.49 -0.74
N SER A 74 4.21 16.23 -0.81
CA SER A 74 5.28 15.97 -1.78
C SER A 74 5.93 14.61 -1.55
N SER A 75 6.04 13.83 -2.63
CA SER A 75 6.61 12.48 -2.61
C SER A 75 7.62 12.31 -3.74
N ILE A 76 8.49 11.30 -3.68
CA ILE A 76 9.35 10.89 -4.80
C ILE A 76 8.70 9.65 -5.42
N ALA A 77 8.27 9.73 -6.67
CA ALA A 77 7.83 8.58 -7.45
C ALA A 77 8.99 7.95 -8.22
N GLN A 78 9.13 6.62 -8.21
CA GLN A 78 10.19 5.87 -8.91
C GLN A 78 9.66 4.70 -9.75
N SER A 79 8.38 4.32 -9.61
CA SER A 79 7.75 3.39 -10.54
C SER A 79 6.25 3.66 -10.67
N ALA A 80 5.65 3.17 -11.75
CA ALA A 80 4.22 3.27 -12.01
C ALA A 80 3.64 1.92 -12.45
N GLN A 81 2.37 1.69 -12.14
CA GLN A 81 1.64 0.51 -12.57
C GLN A 81 0.28 0.92 -13.14
N PHE A 82 -0.15 0.18 -14.16
CA PHE A 82 -1.35 0.49 -14.93
C PHE A 82 -2.28 -0.71 -14.90
N ARG A 83 -3.58 -0.46 -14.94
CA ARG A 83 -4.59 -1.49 -15.21
C ARG A 83 -5.39 -1.10 -16.43
N THR A 84 -5.39 -1.98 -17.44
CA THR A 84 -6.09 -1.73 -18.71
C THR A 84 -7.59 -1.58 -18.49
N GLY A 85 -8.25 -0.67 -19.20
CA GLY A 85 -9.71 -0.48 -19.14
C GLY A 85 -10.54 -1.69 -19.60
N GLY A 86 -11.87 -1.49 -19.66
CA GLY A 86 -12.82 -2.54 -20.05
C GLY A 86 -13.11 -2.67 -21.55
N ASP A 87 -13.02 -1.59 -22.35
CA ASP A 87 -13.58 -1.58 -23.72
C ASP A 87 -12.69 -2.19 -24.83
N SER A 88 -11.80 -1.41 -25.46
CA SER A 88 -10.90 -1.89 -26.54
C SER A 88 -9.42 -1.63 -26.26
N PRO A 89 -8.50 -2.61 -26.46
CA PRO A 89 -7.06 -2.42 -26.25
C PRO A 89 -6.47 -1.24 -27.03
N GLY A 90 -7.01 -0.94 -28.21
CA GLY A 90 -6.57 0.20 -29.02
C GLY A 90 -6.74 1.57 -28.34
N ARG A 91 -7.44 1.69 -27.21
CA ARG A 91 -7.54 2.97 -26.48
C ARG A 91 -6.49 3.11 -25.38
N ASP A 92 -5.73 2.06 -25.12
CA ASP A 92 -4.81 2.03 -23.99
C ASP A 92 -3.54 2.83 -24.35
N PRO A 93 -2.94 3.58 -23.41
CA PRO A 93 -1.69 4.31 -23.65
C PRO A 93 -0.57 3.37 -24.11
N SER A 94 0.21 3.81 -25.11
CA SER A 94 1.40 3.09 -25.57
C SER A 94 2.68 3.81 -25.18
N ASN A 95 2.77 5.12 -25.34
CA ASN A 95 3.90 5.91 -24.84
C ASN A 95 3.39 6.92 -23.81
N VAL A 96 4.04 6.96 -22.65
CA VAL A 96 3.62 7.79 -21.52
C VAL A 96 4.79 8.63 -21.04
N SER A 97 4.51 9.90 -20.75
CA SER A 97 5.43 10.78 -20.03
C SER A 97 4.87 11.15 -18.66
N ILE A 98 5.71 11.06 -17.63
CA ILE A 98 5.39 11.52 -16.28
C ILE A 98 6.21 12.77 -15.99
N TYR A 99 5.54 13.80 -15.48
CA TYR A 99 6.14 15.05 -15.05
C TYR A 99 5.80 15.32 -13.59
N GLY A 100 6.67 16.08 -12.92
CA GLY A 100 6.45 16.56 -11.56
C GLY A 100 6.45 18.09 -11.49
N THR A 101 5.70 18.63 -10.53
CA THR A 101 5.79 20.05 -10.15
C THR A 101 5.62 20.22 -8.64
N ASN A 102 6.21 21.30 -8.11
CA ASN A 102 5.94 21.78 -6.76
C ASN A 102 5.14 23.10 -6.77
N ASP A 103 4.77 23.59 -7.96
CA ASP A 103 3.91 24.75 -8.12
C ASP A 103 2.46 24.38 -7.74
N PRO A 104 1.69 25.29 -7.11
CA PRO A 104 0.28 25.05 -6.83
C PRO A 104 -0.50 24.76 -8.12
N ILE A 105 -1.28 23.68 -8.12
CA ILE A 105 -2.19 23.36 -9.23
C ILE A 105 -3.41 24.27 -9.15
N SER A 106 -3.26 25.48 -9.69
CA SER A 106 -4.33 26.48 -9.82
C SER A 106 -4.79 26.67 -11.27
N THR A 107 -3.93 26.33 -12.23
CA THR A 107 -4.21 26.32 -13.67
C THR A 107 -3.42 25.19 -14.34
N LEU A 108 -3.74 24.87 -15.60
CA LEU A 108 -2.97 23.91 -16.41
C LEU A 108 -1.61 24.44 -16.87
N SER A 109 -1.31 25.73 -16.64
CA SER A 109 -0.09 26.42 -17.11
C SER A 109 0.94 26.60 -15.98
N THR A 110 1.24 25.51 -15.27
CA THR A 110 2.33 25.44 -14.28
C THR A 110 3.63 24.97 -14.92
N SER A 111 4.77 25.20 -14.27
CA SER A 111 6.06 24.68 -14.75
C SER A 111 6.15 23.19 -14.40
N TRP A 112 6.44 22.36 -15.41
CA TRP A 112 6.56 20.91 -15.26
C TRP A 112 7.98 20.45 -15.52
N SER A 113 8.54 19.65 -14.62
CA SER A 113 9.80 18.93 -14.84
C SER A 113 9.49 17.55 -15.37
N LEU A 114 10.06 17.18 -16.52
CA LEU A 114 9.97 15.80 -17.01
C LEU A 114 10.70 14.87 -16.03
N ILE A 115 10.00 13.85 -15.54
CA ILE A 115 10.58 12.78 -14.73
C ILE A 115 11.05 11.67 -15.67
N SER A 116 10.16 11.19 -16.53
CA SER A 116 10.47 10.09 -17.46
C SER A 116 9.49 10.04 -18.62
N THR A 117 9.93 9.41 -19.72
CA THR A 117 9.11 8.98 -20.86
C THR A 117 9.42 7.51 -21.13
N PHE A 118 8.39 6.70 -21.29
CA PHE A 118 8.54 5.25 -21.47
C PHE A 118 7.41 4.63 -22.30
N ASP A 119 7.73 3.49 -22.91
CA ASP A 119 6.72 2.58 -23.49
C ASP A 119 5.98 1.88 -22.36
N ALA A 120 4.66 2.06 -22.31
CA ALA A 120 3.81 1.46 -21.29
C ALA A 120 3.63 -0.05 -21.49
N ASN A 121 3.83 -0.55 -22.72
CA ASN A 121 3.72 -1.96 -23.11
C ASN A 121 2.56 -2.71 -22.44
N LEU A 122 1.39 -2.07 -22.37
CA LEU A 122 0.23 -2.60 -21.64
C LEU A 122 -0.24 -3.93 -22.27
N PRO A 123 -0.76 -4.88 -21.48
CA PRO A 123 -1.33 -6.12 -22.00
C PRO A 123 -2.52 -5.85 -22.94
N ASN A 124 -2.84 -6.82 -23.80
CA ASN A 124 -4.06 -6.76 -24.62
C ASN A 124 -5.29 -7.33 -23.90
N ASP A 125 -5.07 -8.14 -22.86
CA ASP A 125 -6.14 -8.57 -21.96
C ASP A 125 -6.73 -7.37 -21.23
N ARG A 126 -8.05 -7.37 -21.02
CA ARG A 126 -8.75 -6.24 -20.39
C ARG A 126 -8.81 -6.43 -18.89
N LEU A 127 -8.99 -5.31 -18.16
CA LEU A 127 -9.03 -5.32 -16.70
C LEU A 127 -7.84 -6.10 -16.12
N THR A 128 -6.66 -5.89 -16.70
CA THR A 128 -5.42 -6.60 -16.39
C THR A 128 -4.37 -5.59 -15.96
N THR A 129 -3.73 -5.88 -14.84
CA THR A 129 -2.67 -5.05 -14.27
C THR A 129 -1.33 -5.35 -14.96
N SER A 130 -0.59 -4.32 -15.33
CA SER A 130 0.73 -4.44 -15.95
C SER A 130 1.79 -4.82 -14.91
N ALA A 131 2.97 -5.24 -15.38
CA ALA A 131 4.16 -5.16 -14.54
C ALA A 131 4.43 -3.67 -14.19
N PRO A 132 5.04 -3.39 -13.01
CA PRO A 132 5.51 -2.05 -12.70
C PRO A 132 6.58 -1.60 -13.70
N ILE A 133 6.56 -0.30 -14.01
CA ILE A 133 7.51 0.35 -14.92
C ILE A 133 8.36 1.30 -14.10
N ASP A 134 9.66 1.03 -14.08
CA ASP A 134 10.63 1.77 -13.29
C ASP A 134 11.15 2.99 -14.03
N PHE A 135 11.40 4.05 -13.26
CA PHE A 135 12.04 5.25 -13.76
C PHE A 135 12.87 5.92 -12.65
N THR A 136 13.93 6.60 -13.06
CA THR A 136 14.79 7.31 -12.11
C THR A 136 14.20 8.66 -11.77
N ASN A 137 13.97 8.91 -10.49
CA ASN A 137 13.62 10.22 -9.97
C ASN A 137 14.21 10.40 -8.58
N GLY A 138 14.95 11.49 -8.38
CA GLY A 138 15.49 11.86 -7.06
C GLY A 138 14.77 13.05 -6.42
N THR A 139 13.77 13.62 -7.09
CA THR A 139 13.13 14.87 -6.68
C THR A 139 11.71 14.61 -6.18
N ALA A 140 11.39 15.16 -5.02
CA ALA A 140 10.03 15.12 -4.49
C ALA A 140 9.15 16.18 -5.16
N TYR A 141 7.94 15.79 -5.56
CA TYR A 141 6.96 16.66 -6.21
C TYR A 141 5.62 16.59 -5.49
N SER A 142 4.94 17.74 -5.35
CA SER A 142 3.61 17.85 -4.76
C SER A 142 2.50 17.48 -5.73
N SER A 143 2.77 17.43 -7.03
CA SER A 143 1.80 17.02 -8.04
C SER A 143 2.49 16.37 -9.23
N TYR A 144 1.77 15.43 -9.86
CA TYR A 144 2.24 14.68 -11.01
C TYR A 144 1.31 14.88 -12.21
N ARG A 145 1.89 14.98 -13.39
CA ARG A 145 1.18 14.97 -14.67
C ARG A 145 1.55 13.71 -15.42
N VAL A 146 0.55 12.92 -15.78
CA VAL A 146 0.69 11.71 -16.61
C VAL A 146 0.11 12.03 -17.98
N ASN A 147 0.96 12.01 -18.99
CA ASN A 147 0.62 12.35 -20.38
C ASN A 147 0.65 11.08 -21.23
N PHE A 148 -0.44 10.80 -21.93
CA PHE A 148 -0.54 9.71 -22.90
C PHE A 148 -0.06 10.22 -24.26
N ASP A 149 1.26 10.24 -24.45
CA ASP A 149 1.92 10.80 -25.64
C ASP A 149 1.52 10.06 -26.93
N SER A 150 1.20 8.78 -26.81
CA SER A 150 0.55 8.00 -27.87
C SER A 150 -0.34 6.93 -27.27
N LEU A 151 -1.33 6.50 -28.07
CA LEU A 151 -2.20 5.38 -27.75
C LEU A 151 -1.92 4.23 -28.71
N LYS A 152 -2.24 3.01 -28.29
CA LYS A 152 -2.32 1.87 -29.20
C LYS A 152 -3.21 2.22 -30.40
N ASP A 153 -2.90 1.70 -31.58
CA ASP A 153 -3.63 1.95 -32.82
C ASP A 153 -3.90 3.43 -33.19
N ASN A 154 -3.18 4.39 -32.58
CA ASN A 154 -3.40 5.83 -32.75
C ASN A 154 -4.88 6.25 -32.56
N ASN A 155 -5.53 5.71 -31.54
CA ASN A 155 -6.96 5.94 -31.30
C ASN A 155 -7.26 7.41 -30.93
N GLY A 156 -8.48 7.86 -31.26
CA GLY A 156 -8.97 9.19 -30.89
C GLY A 156 -9.48 9.28 -29.45
N VAL A 157 -9.48 8.17 -28.70
CA VAL A 157 -10.00 8.08 -27.33
C VAL A 157 -9.03 7.28 -26.49
N SER A 158 -8.68 7.78 -25.30
CA SER A 158 -7.86 7.06 -24.32
C SER A 158 -8.70 6.47 -23.20
N GLN A 159 -8.19 5.40 -22.57
CA GLN A 159 -8.80 4.85 -21.37
C GLN A 159 -7.78 4.22 -20.42
N LEU A 160 -8.13 4.13 -19.15
CA LEU A 160 -7.41 3.37 -18.15
C LEU A 160 -8.34 2.99 -16.98
N ASP A 161 -8.21 1.79 -16.42
CA ASP A 161 -8.99 1.35 -15.24
C ASP A 161 -8.38 1.94 -13.97
N GLU A 162 -7.08 1.73 -13.76
CA GLU A 162 -6.38 2.15 -12.53
C GLU A 162 -4.94 2.57 -12.86
N PHE A 163 -4.41 3.52 -12.09
CA PHE A 163 -3.04 4.01 -12.16
C PHE A 163 -2.46 4.18 -10.76
N GLN A 164 -1.33 3.52 -10.54
CA GLN A 164 -0.63 3.56 -9.27
C GLN A 164 0.78 4.11 -9.48
N LEU A 165 1.27 4.82 -8.47
CA LEU A 165 2.58 5.45 -8.45
C LEU A 165 3.27 5.06 -7.16
N PHE A 166 4.51 4.61 -7.21
CA PHE A 166 5.21 4.10 -6.02
C PHE A 166 6.54 4.81 -5.83
N SER A 167 6.99 4.89 -4.57
CA SER A 167 8.25 5.56 -4.23
C SER A 167 9.49 4.70 -4.41
N GLY A 168 9.37 3.41 -4.71
CA GLY A 168 10.47 2.51 -5.04
C GLY A 168 10.32 1.91 -6.43
N ALA A 169 11.36 1.20 -6.87
CA ALA A 169 11.38 0.44 -8.12
C ALA A 169 10.57 -0.88 -8.00
N GLY A 170 10.16 -1.48 -9.11
CA GLY A 170 9.37 -2.71 -9.14
C GLY A 170 8.00 -2.60 -8.49
N GLY A 171 7.43 -1.39 -8.38
CA GLY A 171 6.21 -1.16 -7.63
C GLY A 171 6.40 -1.23 -6.11
N THR A 172 7.64 -1.33 -5.61
CA THR A 172 7.99 -1.24 -4.18
C THR A 172 7.91 0.22 -3.72
N GLY A 173 8.07 0.48 -2.42
CA GLY A 173 8.01 1.85 -1.91
C GLY A 173 7.47 1.91 -0.50
N GLY A 174 6.95 3.08 -0.12
CA GLY A 174 6.57 3.43 1.25
C GLY A 174 5.68 2.41 1.95
N SER A 175 5.72 2.44 3.28
CA SER A 175 4.91 1.57 4.13
C SER A 175 3.41 1.78 3.85
N ILE A 176 2.61 0.71 3.86
CA ILE A 176 1.15 0.79 3.96
C ILE A 176 0.71 1.30 5.34
N LEU A 177 1.64 1.42 6.29
CA LEU A 177 1.42 2.10 7.55
C LEU A 177 1.85 3.57 7.44
N GLY A 178 1.01 4.47 7.93
CA GLY A 178 1.31 5.89 8.09
C GLY A 178 1.29 6.34 9.55
N ALA A 179 1.99 7.43 9.86
CA ALA A 179 2.13 7.97 11.22
C ALA A 179 0.80 8.38 11.90
N ALA A 180 -0.27 8.51 11.12
CA ALA A 180 -1.62 8.84 11.60
C ALA A 180 -2.51 7.60 11.79
N ASP A 181 -2.02 6.40 11.47
CA ASP A 181 -2.81 5.18 11.59
C ASP A 181 -3.16 4.89 13.05
N SER A 182 -4.35 4.30 13.25
CA SER A 182 -4.75 3.88 14.58
C SER A 182 -3.90 2.68 14.97
N ILE A 183 -3.15 2.82 16.06
CA ILE A 183 -2.28 1.77 16.57
C ILE A 183 -2.40 1.67 18.08
N ILE A 184 -2.60 0.45 18.57
CA ILE A 184 -2.73 0.14 20.00
C ILE A 184 -1.77 -0.97 20.40
N ALA A 185 -1.31 -0.96 21.64
CA ALA A 185 -0.50 -2.04 22.18
C ALA A 185 -1.36 -3.09 22.88
N PHE A 186 -0.86 -4.33 22.88
CA PHE A 186 -1.45 -5.44 23.63
C PHE A 186 -0.38 -6.24 24.37
N TYR A 187 -0.84 -7.13 25.25
CA TYR A 187 -0.03 -8.19 25.87
C TYR A 187 -0.93 -9.43 26.06
N THR A 188 -0.58 -10.58 25.48
CA THR A 188 -1.52 -11.73 25.34
C THR A 188 -1.66 -12.62 26.56
N ASP A 189 -0.84 -12.46 27.60
CA ASP A 189 -0.91 -13.32 28.80
C ASP A 189 -2.18 -13.04 29.65
N ALA A 190 -2.60 -13.99 30.47
CA ALA A 190 -3.82 -13.85 31.27
C ALA A 190 -3.71 -12.71 32.31
N GLY A 191 -4.67 -11.77 32.29
CA GLY A 191 -4.68 -10.59 33.18
C GLY A 191 -3.72 -9.47 32.76
N ALA A 192 -3.16 -9.58 31.56
CA ALA A 192 -2.17 -8.68 31.01
C ALA A 192 -2.69 -7.27 30.71
N SER A 193 -1.94 -6.28 31.19
CA SER A 193 -1.92 -4.92 30.62
C SER A 193 -0.53 -4.70 30.03
N SER A 194 -0.43 -4.42 28.73
CA SER A 194 0.80 -3.84 28.21
C SER A 194 1.08 -2.50 28.87
N GLU A 195 2.33 -2.05 28.79
CA GLU A 195 2.76 -0.83 29.45
C GLU A 195 3.93 -0.20 28.68
N PHE A 196 3.90 1.12 28.53
CA PHE A 196 4.92 1.89 27.82
C PHE A 196 4.95 3.33 28.35
N PRO A 197 6.12 3.99 28.31
CA PRO A 197 6.21 5.44 28.55
C PRO A 197 5.44 6.24 27.48
N PRO A 198 4.84 7.40 27.81
CA PRO A 198 4.12 8.21 26.83
C PRO A 198 4.93 8.63 25.60
N GLY A 199 6.24 8.85 25.75
CA GLY A 199 7.16 9.20 24.66
C GLY A 199 7.71 8.00 23.89
N GLU A 200 7.23 6.79 24.17
CA GLU A 200 7.65 5.53 23.56
C GLU A 200 6.45 4.58 23.35
N ALA A 201 5.27 5.18 23.14
CA ALA A 201 4.01 4.52 22.81
C ALA A 201 4.05 3.78 21.45
N PRO A 202 3.09 2.90 21.13
CA PRO A 202 3.12 2.15 19.87
C PRO A 202 3.11 3.01 18.61
N GLY A 203 2.58 4.25 18.66
CA GLY A 203 2.65 5.19 17.53
C GLY A 203 4.07 5.52 17.06
N PHE A 204 5.05 5.45 17.96
CA PHE A 204 6.47 5.66 17.64
C PHE A 204 7.12 4.48 16.93
N ALA A 205 6.36 3.46 16.52
CA ALA A 205 6.82 2.40 15.63
C ALA A 205 6.51 2.67 14.15
N ILE A 206 5.68 3.67 13.83
CA ILE A 206 5.21 3.95 12.47
C ILE A 206 5.28 5.45 12.15
N ASP A 207 6.08 6.20 12.91
CA ASP A 207 6.13 7.66 12.82
C ASP A 207 7.13 8.17 11.77
N GLY A 208 7.88 7.26 11.14
CA GLY A 208 8.89 7.56 10.13
C GLY A 208 10.19 8.13 10.71
N ASN A 209 10.40 8.07 12.04
CA ASN A 209 11.55 8.65 12.72
C ASN A 209 12.36 7.58 13.47
N ILE A 210 13.50 7.19 12.90
CA ILE A 210 14.41 6.21 13.53
C ILE A 210 15.05 6.67 14.86
N GLY A 211 14.88 7.94 15.23
CA GLY A 211 15.35 8.51 16.50
C GLY A 211 14.37 8.34 17.66
N THR A 212 13.11 8.00 17.37
CA THR A 212 12.10 7.60 18.35
C THR A 212 11.99 6.06 18.39
N LYS A 213 11.25 5.52 19.36
CA LYS A 213 11.04 4.08 19.46
C LYS A 213 9.74 3.74 20.16
N TYR A 214 9.15 2.63 19.74
CA TYR A 214 8.20 1.91 20.59
C TYR A 214 8.96 1.07 21.62
N LEU A 215 8.62 1.22 22.90
CA LEU A 215 9.11 0.39 24.00
C LEU A 215 7.92 -0.26 24.72
N ASN A 216 7.90 -1.58 24.83
CA ASN A 216 6.92 -2.28 25.66
C ASN A 216 7.59 -2.91 26.89
N LEU A 217 7.13 -2.54 28.08
CA LEU A 217 7.71 -2.96 29.36
C LEU A 217 7.40 -4.41 29.73
N LYS A 218 6.52 -5.10 29.00
CA LYS A 218 6.20 -6.52 29.25
C LYS A 218 6.99 -7.50 28.38
N GLY A 219 7.70 -7.01 27.36
CA GLY A 219 8.65 -7.83 26.61
C GLY A 219 8.00 -8.82 25.63
N LEU A 220 8.12 -10.12 25.91
CA LEU A 220 7.54 -11.19 25.07
C LEU A 220 6.02 -11.18 25.13
N ASN A 221 5.38 -11.77 24.11
CA ASN A 221 3.92 -11.86 24.00
C ASN A 221 3.23 -10.48 23.92
N THR A 222 4.00 -9.46 23.56
CA THR A 222 3.53 -8.10 23.33
C THR A 222 3.55 -7.78 21.85
N GLY A 223 3.02 -6.64 21.49
CA GLY A 223 3.01 -6.19 20.12
C GLY A 223 2.07 -5.02 19.93
N PHE A 224 1.56 -4.88 18.73
CA PHE A 224 0.56 -3.87 18.41
C PHE A 224 -0.50 -4.40 17.45
N ILE A 225 -1.69 -3.80 17.54
CA ILE A 225 -2.73 -3.86 16.51
C ILE A 225 -2.70 -2.53 15.78
N VAL A 226 -2.63 -2.55 14.46
CA VAL A 226 -2.65 -1.35 13.60
C VAL A 226 -3.78 -1.45 12.58
N THR A 227 -4.45 -0.33 12.35
CA THR A 227 -5.47 -0.17 11.30
C THR A 227 -4.96 0.87 10.30
N PRO A 228 -4.45 0.44 9.15
CA PRO A 228 -4.06 1.32 8.06
C PRO A 228 -5.21 2.24 7.64
N SER A 229 -4.95 3.54 7.58
CA SER A 229 -5.95 4.54 7.18
C SER A 229 -6.35 4.47 5.71
N GLY A 230 -5.51 3.84 4.87
CA GLY A 230 -5.80 3.60 3.45
C GLY A 230 -6.81 2.47 3.17
N GLY A 231 -7.32 1.79 4.21
CA GLY A 231 -8.34 0.74 4.09
C GLY A 231 -7.78 -0.68 4.05
N ALA A 232 -8.57 -1.62 3.53
CA ALA A 232 -8.14 -3.01 3.37
C ALA A 232 -6.84 -3.08 2.54
N SER A 233 -5.92 -3.96 2.91
CA SER A 233 -4.63 -4.10 2.21
C SER A 233 -4.12 -5.53 2.23
N VAL A 234 -3.17 -5.84 1.36
CA VAL A 234 -2.40 -7.08 1.37
C VAL A 234 -0.94 -6.74 1.69
N ILE A 235 -0.48 -7.12 2.88
CA ILE A 235 0.96 -7.08 3.22
C ILE A 235 1.74 -8.13 2.42
N SER A 236 2.90 -7.76 1.89
CA SER A 236 3.78 -8.60 1.06
C SER A 236 5.20 -8.72 1.61
N ALA A 237 5.65 -7.77 2.43
CA ALA A 237 6.87 -7.85 3.23
C ALA A 237 6.79 -6.90 4.43
N PHE A 238 7.73 -7.01 5.36
CA PHE A 238 7.96 -5.96 6.35
C PHE A 238 9.43 -5.77 6.67
N THR A 239 9.78 -4.58 7.15
CA THR A 239 11.11 -4.27 7.66
C THR A 239 10.99 -3.62 9.04
N LEU A 240 11.75 -4.11 10.02
CA LEU A 240 11.92 -3.48 11.33
C LEU A 240 13.19 -2.62 11.35
N THR A 241 13.23 -1.61 12.22
CA THR A 241 14.45 -0.87 12.57
C THR A 241 14.70 -0.99 14.06
N THR A 242 15.93 -1.34 14.45
CA THR A 242 16.32 -1.44 15.87
C THR A 242 16.14 -0.11 16.61
N GLY A 243 15.72 -0.17 17.88
CA GLY A 243 15.58 1.04 18.73
C GLY A 243 16.92 1.70 19.07
N GLY A 244 16.94 2.61 20.04
CA GLY A 244 18.17 3.28 20.51
C GLY A 244 18.92 2.68 21.71
N ASP A 245 18.29 1.87 22.57
CA ASP A 245 18.84 1.51 23.91
C ASP A 245 19.73 0.25 23.97
N PHE A 246 19.18 -0.95 24.26
CA PHE A 246 19.94 -2.22 24.41
C PHE A 246 19.55 -3.33 23.40
N PRO A 247 20.49 -4.00 22.70
CA PRO A 247 20.19 -5.00 21.66
C PRO A 247 19.35 -6.19 22.15
N GLN A 248 19.45 -6.55 23.44
CA GLN A 248 18.70 -7.66 24.03
C GLN A 248 17.18 -7.41 24.08
N ARG A 249 16.71 -6.22 23.75
CA ARG A 249 15.28 -5.88 23.67
C ARG A 249 14.72 -6.00 22.26
N ASP A 250 15.59 -6.23 21.29
CA ASP A 250 15.20 -6.22 19.89
C ASP A 250 14.51 -7.55 19.52
N PRO A 251 13.39 -7.53 18.76
CA PRO A 251 12.66 -8.73 18.36
C PRO A 251 13.51 -9.72 17.56
N ASN A 252 13.41 -11.02 17.87
CA ASN A 252 14.05 -12.10 17.11
C ASN A 252 13.07 -13.18 16.61
N ALA A 253 11.78 -13.06 16.92
CA ALA A 253 10.72 -13.85 16.31
C ALA A 253 9.38 -13.11 16.37
N TYR A 254 8.54 -13.36 15.37
CA TYR A 254 7.28 -12.66 15.16
C TYR A 254 6.14 -13.61 14.78
N VAL A 255 4.92 -13.13 14.96
CA VAL A 255 3.73 -13.63 14.29
C VAL A 255 2.92 -12.44 13.77
N ILE A 256 2.42 -12.52 12.55
CA ILE A 256 1.54 -11.53 11.95
C ILE A 256 0.17 -12.18 11.73
N TYR A 257 -0.86 -11.45 12.14
CA TYR A 257 -2.26 -11.78 11.88
C TYR A 257 -2.95 -10.65 11.13
N GLY A 258 -4.04 -10.97 10.44
CA GLY A 258 -4.95 -10.01 9.83
C GLY A 258 -6.39 -10.25 10.30
N THR A 259 -7.18 -9.18 10.34
CA THR A 259 -8.63 -9.26 10.57
C THR A 259 -9.37 -8.22 9.70
N ASN A 260 -10.64 -8.52 9.41
CA ASN A 260 -11.59 -7.59 8.81
C ASN A 260 -12.71 -7.20 9.79
N ASP A 261 -12.61 -7.63 11.06
CA ASP A 261 -13.50 -7.18 12.11
C ASP A 261 -13.18 -5.73 12.48
N ALA A 262 -14.20 -5.00 12.90
CA ALA A 262 -13.98 -3.70 13.52
C ALA A 262 -13.18 -3.91 14.83
N ILE A 263 -12.07 -3.18 14.99
CA ILE A 263 -11.26 -3.27 16.20
C ILE A 263 -12.04 -2.76 17.41
N THR A 264 -12.31 -3.65 18.36
CA THR A 264 -12.95 -3.38 19.66
C THR A 264 -11.97 -3.58 20.82
N SER A 265 -10.84 -4.24 20.59
CA SER A 265 -9.71 -4.31 21.51
C SER A 265 -9.29 -2.90 21.95
N ALA A 266 -9.19 -2.70 23.27
CA ALA A 266 -8.74 -1.44 23.84
C ALA A 266 -7.21 -1.39 23.93
N GLN A 267 -6.66 -0.18 24.02
CA GLN A 267 -5.26 0.04 24.39
C GLN A 267 -4.90 -0.74 25.67
N ASN A 268 -3.81 -1.49 25.63
CA ASN A 268 -3.33 -2.36 26.72
C ASN A 268 -4.20 -3.58 27.03
N SER A 269 -5.13 -3.97 26.14
CA SER A 269 -5.85 -5.22 26.26
C SER A 269 -5.00 -6.44 25.87
N THR A 270 -5.63 -7.60 25.83
CA THR A 270 -5.01 -8.83 25.28
C THR A 270 -4.99 -8.86 23.76
N GLY A 271 -5.67 -7.92 23.08
CA GLY A 271 -5.72 -7.87 21.61
C GLY A 271 -6.40 -9.10 20.98
N SER A 272 -7.36 -9.69 21.68
CA SER A 272 -8.01 -10.97 21.32
C SER A 272 -9.52 -10.87 21.13
N ASN A 273 -10.07 -9.66 21.02
CA ASN A 273 -11.51 -9.45 20.86
C ASN A 273 -12.01 -9.69 19.42
N GLU A 274 -11.10 -9.70 18.45
CA GLU A 274 -11.36 -9.90 17.03
C GLU A 274 -11.06 -11.34 16.59
N ASP A 275 -11.70 -11.78 15.51
CA ASP A 275 -11.35 -13.03 14.84
C ASP A 275 -10.09 -12.80 14.00
N TRP A 276 -8.95 -13.29 14.49
CA TRP A 276 -7.64 -13.15 13.87
C TRP A 276 -7.32 -14.32 12.95
N THR A 277 -6.97 -14.00 11.69
CA THR A 277 -6.41 -14.96 10.74
C THR A 277 -4.89 -14.90 10.79
N LEU A 278 -4.24 -16.03 11.07
CA LEU A 278 -2.78 -16.12 10.99
C LEU A 278 -2.31 -15.89 9.55
N ILE A 279 -1.44 -14.91 9.36
CA ILE A 279 -0.79 -14.65 8.08
C ILE A 279 0.54 -15.41 8.01
N GLN A 280 1.46 -15.14 8.96
CA GLN A 280 2.79 -15.73 8.95
C GLN A 280 3.40 -15.72 10.35
N ALA A 281 4.29 -16.67 10.62
CA ALA A 281 5.16 -16.68 11.80
C ALA A 281 6.60 -16.95 11.35
N GLY A 282 7.58 -16.34 12.02
CA GLY A 282 8.97 -16.47 11.61
C GLY A 282 9.97 -16.01 12.67
N THR A 283 11.24 -16.22 12.37
CA THR A 283 12.39 -15.70 13.13
C THR A 283 12.97 -14.49 12.43
N LEU A 284 13.61 -13.61 13.20
CA LEU A 284 14.33 -12.44 12.72
C LEU A 284 15.78 -12.53 13.16
N ASN A 285 16.67 -11.89 12.39
CA ASN A 285 18.08 -11.73 12.75
C ASN A 285 18.36 -10.25 13.08
N PRO A 286 18.38 -9.86 14.38
CA PRO A 286 18.69 -8.49 14.76
C PRO A 286 20.06 -8.04 14.24
N PRO A 287 20.16 -6.87 13.57
CA PRO A 287 21.45 -6.32 13.19
C PRO A 287 22.22 -5.85 14.44
N GLY A 288 23.56 -5.79 14.34
CA GLY A 288 24.40 -5.40 15.47
C GLY A 288 24.38 -3.91 15.84
N GLY A 289 23.86 -3.05 14.95
CA GLY A 289 23.80 -1.58 15.12
C GLY A 289 22.47 -1.09 15.72
N ARG A 290 22.39 0.22 16.01
CA ARG A 290 21.19 0.91 16.53
C ARG A 290 20.63 1.87 15.49
N GLY A 291 19.31 2.03 15.44
CA GLY A 291 18.68 2.69 14.29
C GLY A 291 18.96 1.98 12.97
N ALA A 292 19.35 0.70 13.05
CA ALA A 292 19.71 -0.13 11.91
C ALA A 292 18.51 -0.97 11.50
N ALA A 293 18.20 -0.97 10.20
CA ALA A 293 17.17 -1.80 9.62
C ALA A 293 17.56 -3.28 9.67
N TYR A 294 16.58 -4.14 9.93
CA TYR A 294 16.65 -5.57 9.69
C TYR A 294 16.69 -5.84 8.18
N ASP A 295 17.03 -7.06 7.80
CA ASP A 295 16.71 -7.54 6.45
C ASP A 295 15.19 -7.53 6.26
N SER A 296 14.73 -7.22 5.04
CA SER A 296 13.29 -7.25 4.72
C SER A 296 12.78 -8.69 4.74
N GLU A 297 11.67 -8.90 5.43
CA GLU A 297 11.03 -10.19 5.63
C GLU A 297 9.84 -10.34 4.68
N ALA A 298 9.99 -11.21 3.68
CA ALA A 298 8.91 -11.50 2.75
C ALA A 298 7.73 -12.21 3.44
N ILE A 299 6.52 -11.74 3.17
CA ILE A 299 5.27 -12.28 3.69
C ILE A 299 4.49 -12.98 2.57
N ALA A 300 4.20 -14.26 2.76
CA ALA A 300 3.37 -15.04 1.86
C ALA A 300 1.87 -14.83 2.19
N ASN A 301 1.33 -13.67 1.84
CA ASN A 301 -0.09 -13.36 2.02
C ASN A 301 -0.77 -13.00 0.70
N GLY A 302 -1.94 -13.58 0.46
CA GLY A 302 -2.81 -13.25 -0.67
C GLY A 302 -4.17 -12.70 -0.26
N ALA A 303 -4.43 -12.56 1.04
CA ALA A 303 -5.69 -12.09 1.58
C ALA A 303 -5.59 -10.63 2.05
N ALA A 304 -6.67 -9.88 1.84
CA ALA A 304 -6.75 -8.49 2.24
C ALA A 304 -7.37 -8.34 3.64
N PHE A 305 -6.78 -7.46 4.45
CA PHE A 305 -7.20 -7.18 5.82
C PHE A 305 -7.28 -5.68 6.08
N THR A 306 -8.29 -5.24 6.84
CA THR A 306 -8.44 -3.84 7.29
C THR A 306 -7.56 -3.52 8.49
N SER A 307 -7.15 -4.53 9.26
CA SER A 307 -6.27 -4.36 10.42
C SER A 307 -5.31 -5.53 10.56
N TYR A 308 -4.13 -5.26 11.13
CA TYR A 308 -3.09 -6.25 11.37
C TYR A 308 -2.68 -6.29 12.83
N ARG A 309 -2.31 -7.47 13.32
CA ARG A 309 -1.68 -7.66 14.63
C ARG A 309 -0.27 -8.21 14.43
N PHE A 310 0.72 -7.52 14.98
CA PHE A 310 2.11 -7.95 14.98
C PHE A 310 2.51 -8.36 16.40
N ASP A 311 2.77 -9.64 16.61
CA ASP A 311 3.14 -10.24 17.89
C ASP A 311 4.66 -10.44 17.94
N VAL A 312 5.32 -9.90 18.97
CA VAL A 312 6.71 -10.23 19.29
C VAL A 312 6.73 -11.47 20.19
N VAL A 313 7.00 -12.62 19.58
CA VAL A 313 7.05 -13.94 20.25
C VAL A 313 8.48 -14.41 20.54
N GLY A 314 9.48 -13.64 20.13
CA GLY A 314 10.88 -13.86 20.46
C GLY A 314 11.66 -12.56 20.50
N LYS A 315 12.63 -12.45 21.40
CA LYS A 315 13.60 -11.36 21.51
C LYS A 315 14.83 -11.81 22.32
N GLY A 316 15.83 -10.95 22.44
CA GLY A 316 16.98 -11.19 23.31
C GLY A 316 16.63 -11.27 24.82
N ASP A 317 17.65 -11.58 25.63
CA ASP A 317 17.54 -11.76 27.08
C ASP A 317 17.36 -10.42 27.82
N ASN A 318 16.11 -9.98 27.92
CA ASN A 318 15.68 -8.78 28.65
C ASN A 318 14.23 -8.93 29.12
N VAL A 319 13.73 -8.03 29.97
CA VAL A 319 12.31 -8.02 30.38
C VAL A 319 11.43 -7.13 29.50
N VAL A 320 12.03 -6.22 28.72
CA VAL A 320 11.30 -5.32 27.82
C VAL A 320 11.62 -5.59 26.34
N MET A 321 10.79 -5.05 25.45
CA MET A 321 10.91 -5.11 24.00
C MET A 321 10.97 -3.70 23.41
N GLN A 322 11.74 -3.49 22.35
CA GLN A 322 11.75 -2.22 21.62
C GLN A 322 12.01 -2.37 20.12
N PHE A 323 11.59 -1.39 19.33
CA PHE A 323 12.09 -1.12 17.98
C PHE A 323 11.76 0.32 17.60
N ALA A 324 12.54 0.90 16.69
CA ALA A 324 12.38 2.28 16.25
C ALA A 324 11.24 2.41 15.24
N GLU A 325 11.21 1.54 14.24
CA GLU A 325 10.22 1.63 13.15
C GLU A 325 9.83 0.23 12.66
N ILE A 326 8.63 0.11 12.13
CA ILE A 326 8.16 -1.01 11.33
C ILE A 326 7.48 -0.48 10.07
N GLN A 327 7.90 -1.02 8.93
CA GLN A 327 7.30 -0.72 7.63
C GLN A 327 6.65 -1.98 7.09
N PHE A 328 5.39 -1.88 6.67
CA PHE A 328 4.73 -2.94 5.93
C PHE A 328 4.76 -2.58 4.45
N GLU A 329 5.40 -3.40 3.65
CA GLU A 329 5.33 -3.32 2.21
C GLU A 329 4.07 -4.08 1.78
N GLY A 330 3.14 -3.43 1.11
CA GLY A 330 1.94 -4.08 0.59
C GLY A 330 1.15 -3.18 -0.35
N THR A 331 -0.02 -3.66 -0.77
CA THR A 331 -0.95 -2.89 -1.59
C THR A 331 -2.27 -2.69 -0.86
N PHE A 332 -2.80 -1.47 -0.87
CA PHE A 332 -4.21 -1.27 -0.53
C PHE A 332 -5.09 -1.98 -1.56
N ILE A 333 -6.10 -2.68 -1.06
CA ILE A 333 -7.20 -3.20 -1.85
C ILE A 333 -8.31 -2.17 -1.77
N PRO A 334 -8.69 -1.60 -2.91
CA PRO A 334 -9.72 -0.59 -2.92
C PRO A 334 -11.07 -1.17 -2.51
N GLU A 335 -11.80 -0.43 -1.70
CA GLU A 335 -13.13 -0.83 -1.26
C GLU A 335 -14.09 -0.87 -2.47
N PRO A 336 -14.90 -1.94 -2.63
CA PRO A 336 -15.98 -1.89 -3.61
C PRO A 336 -16.92 -0.76 -3.21
N SER A 337 -17.13 0.21 -4.12
CA SER A 337 -17.98 1.37 -3.84
C SER A 337 -19.33 0.95 -3.22
N SER A 338 -19.77 1.66 -2.17
CA SER A 338 -21.06 1.40 -1.48
C SER A 338 -22.27 1.41 -2.42
N ALA A 339 -22.13 2.03 -3.60
CA ALA A 339 -23.11 2.01 -4.68
C ALA A 339 -23.33 0.60 -5.27
N MET A 340 -22.27 -0.22 -5.38
CA MET A 340 -22.36 -1.61 -5.83
C MET A 340 -23.10 -2.48 -4.80
N LEU A 341 -22.86 -2.26 -3.50
CA LEU A 341 -23.55 -2.97 -2.42
C LEU A 341 -25.05 -2.60 -2.34
N ALA A 342 -25.38 -1.32 -2.57
CA ALA A 342 -26.76 -0.85 -2.65
C ALA A 342 -27.53 -1.42 -3.87
N LEU A 343 -26.86 -1.56 -5.03
CA LEU A 343 -27.48 -2.19 -6.21
C LEU A 343 -27.71 -3.70 -6.01
N LEU A 344 -26.76 -4.42 -5.41
CA LEU A 344 -26.95 -5.84 -5.04
C LEU A 344 -28.05 -6.03 -3.99
N GLY A 345 -28.24 -5.10 -3.07
CA GLY A 345 -29.34 -5.10 -2.11
C GLY A 345 -30.74 -4.83 -2.71
N LEU A 346 -30.81 -4.23 -3.91
CA LEU A 346 -32.07 -3.91 -4.61
C LEU A 346 -32.52 -4.99 -5.61
N LEU A 347 -31.63 -5.89 -6.02
CA LEU A 347 -31.93 -7.02 -6.91
C LEU A 347 -33.06 -7.95 -6.41
N PRO A 348 -33.26 -8.20 -5.10
CA PRO A 348 -34.42 -8.94 -4.62
C PRO A 348 -35.72 -8.12 -4.63
N VAL A 349 -35.64 -6.79 -4.56
CA VAL A 349 -36.81 -5.89 -4.45
C VAL A 349 -37.46 -5.65 -5.83
N LEU A 350 -36.67 -5.64 -6.90
CA LEU A 350 -37.16 -5.45 -8.27
C LEU A 350 -37.79 -6.71 -8.89
N ARG A 351 -37.63 -7.89 -8.26
CA ARG A 351 -38.20 -9.15 -8.76
C ARG A 351 -39.63 -9.43 -8.25
N ARG A 352 -40.20 -8.55 -7.42
CA ARG A 352 -41.55 -8.68 -6.83
C ARG A 352 -42.54 -7.61 -7.33
N ARG A 353 -42.52 -7.30 -8.63
CA ARG A 353 -43.66 -6.67 -9.32
C ARG A 353 -43.79 -7.20 -10.75
N ARG A 354 -44.36 -8.40 -10.87
CA ARG A 354 -45.22 -8.82 -11.98
C ARG A 354 -46.33 -9.67 -11.40
#